data_AF-A0AAD4Z0T1-F1
#
_entry.id   AF-A0AAD4Z0T1-F1
#
_cell.length_a   1.000
_cell.length_b   1.000
_cell.length_c   1.000
_cell.angle_alpha   90.00
_cell.angle_beta   90.00
_cell.angle_gamma   90.00
#
_symmetry.space_group_name_H-M   'P 1'
#
loop_
_entity.id
_entity.type
_entity.pdbx_description
1 polymer ?
#
loop_
_entity_poly.entity_id
_entity_poly.type
_entity_poly.pdbx_seq_one_letter_code
_entity_poly.pdbx_strand_id
1 'polypeptide(L)'
;MHGKGEEGQEGEDESEDKLEDYPWLLFDEDLRTNPNMSVVEFRTLVRKYYSIDVTRDQCYKAKNLAKERIQGSIEEQYSKLWDYCDELKRQNPGSTVLVKTSLRGDNLVFERLYIYVLLN
;
A
#
# COMPACT_ATOMS: atom_id res chain seq x y z
N MET A 1 -46.96 -26.46 23.08
CA MET A 1 -45.83 -26.15 23.97
C MET A 1 -44.70 -27.14 23.69
N HIS A 2 -43.63 -26.67 23.03
CA HIS A 2 -42.24 -26.81 23.45
C HIS A 2 -41.38 -26.39 22.27
N GLY A 3 -40.94 -25.13 22.31
CA GLY A 3 -39.85 -24.66 21.48
C GLY A 3 -38.54 -25.28 21.95
N LYS A 4 -37.70 -25.61 20.98
CA LYS A 4 -36.24 -25.65 21.07
C LYS A 4 -35.83 -25.02 19.73
N GLY A 5 -35.25 -23.83 19.71
CA GLY A 5 -34.03 -23.44 20.39
C GLY A 5 -33.06 -23.17 19.25
N GLU A 6 -33.04 -21.92 18.78
CA GLU A 6 -32.04 -21.41 17.86
C GLU A 6 -30.69 -21.49 18.57
N GLU A 7 -29.86 -22.46 18.21
CA GLU A 7 -28.43 -22.33 18.44
C GLU A 7 -27.91 -21.40 17.35
N GLY A 8 -27.86 -20.11 17.70
CA GLY A 8 -27.04 -19.16 16.99
C GLY A 8 -25.61 -19.69 17.01
N GLN A 9 -25.05 -19.91 15.83
CA GLN A 9 -23.60 -20.01 15.69
C GLN A 9 -23.03 -18.69 16.20
N GLU A 10 -22.43 -18.73 17.38
CA GLU A 10 -21.45 -17.74 17.80
C GLU A 10 -20.47 -17.60 16.64
N GLY A 11 -20.43 -16.40 16.06
CA GLY A 11 -19.40 -16.04 15.10
C GLY A 11 -18.07 -16.15 15.82
N GLU A 12 -17.45 -17.31 15.72
CA GLU A 12 -16.02 -17.46 15.97
C GLU A 12 -15.33 -16.40 15.11
N ASP A 13 -14.57 -15.57 15.80
CA ASP A 13 -13.89 -14.41 15.26
C ASP A 13 -12.84 -14.89 14.24
N GLU A 14 -13.27 -15.13 12.99
CA GLU A 14 -12.43 -15.51 11.84
C GLU A 14 -11.33 -14.46 11.53
N SER A 15 -11.24 -13.40 12.32
CA SER A 15 -10.24 -12.35 12.21
C SER A 15 -8.92 -12.68 12.91
N GLU A 16 -8.92 -13.54 13.95
CA GLU A 16 -7.69 -13.85 14.72
C GLU A 16 -6.82 -14.93 14.05
N ASP A 17 -7.42 -15.90 13.36
CA ASP A 17 -6.70 -17.05 12.77
C ASP A 17 -5.95 -16.73 11.47
N LYS A 18 -6.15 -15.56 10.86
CA LYS A 18 -5.45 -15.18 9.60
C LYS A 18 -4.09 -14.54 9.83
N LEU A 19 -3.66 -14.37 11.07
CA LEU A 19 -2.39 -13.72 11.39
C LEU A 19 -1.17 -14.63 11.08
N GLU A 20 -1.34 -15.95 11.09
CA GLU A 20 -0.27 -16.92 10.77
C GLU A 20 0.09 -16.95 9.27
N ASP A 21 -0.86 -16.65 8.39
CA ASP A 21 -0.68 -16.70 6.93
C ASP A 21 -0.07 -15.44 6.32
N TYR A 22 0.01 -14.33 7.08
CA TYR A 22 0.56 -13.07 6.61
C TYR A 22 1.69 -12.51 7.50
N PRO A 23 2.88 -13.15 7.50
CA PRO A 23 4.05 -12.72 8.28
C PRO A 23 4.49 -11.26 8.09
N TRP A 24 4.00 -10.60 7.04
CA TRP A 24 4.38 -9.25 6.65
C TRP A 24 3.65 -8.16 7.45
N LEU A 25 2.45 -8.42 7.97
CA LEU A 25 1.71 -7.47 8.80
C LEU A 25 2.48 -7.06 10.07
N LEU A 26 3.34 -7.96 10.54
CA LEU A 26 4.19 -7.76 11.72
C LEU A 26 5.25 -6.68 11.53
N PHE A 27 5.59 -6.32 10.28
CA PHE A 27 6.64 -5.38 9.95
C PHE A 27 6.13 -4.12 9.25
N ASP A 28 4.82 -3.98 9.06
CA ASP A 28 4.24 -2.79 8.43
C ASP A 28 4.57 -1.52 9.23
N GLU A 29 4.60 -1.58 10.57
CA GLU A 29 4.95 -0.43 11.41
C GLU A 29 6.45 -0.07 11.30
N ASP A 30 7.34 -1.06 11.31
CA ASP A 30 8.78 -0.86 11.12
C ASP A 30 9.06 -0.23 9.75
N LEU A 31 8.41 -0.73 8.70
CA LEU A 31 8.55 -0.23 7.33
C LEU A 31 7.86 1.11 7.12
N ARG A 32 6.78 1.40 7.85
CA ARG A 32 6.13 2.72 7.87
C ARG A 32 7.02 3.77 8.54
N THR A 33 7.67 3.41 9.64
CA THR A 33 8.56 4.30 10.41
C THR A 33 9.90 4.51 9.71
N ASN A 34 10.41 3.50 9.02
CA ASN A 34 11.61 3.57 8.21
C ASN A 34 11.36 3.14 6.76
N PRO A 35 10.75 4.02 5.92
CA PRO A 35 10.42 3.68 4.53
C PRO A 35 11.65 3.39 3.66
N ASN A 36 12.82 3.89 4.07
CA ASN A 36 14.10 3.71 3.37
C ASN A 36 14.88 2.46 3.83
N MET A 37 14.35 1.67 4.76
CA MET A 37 15.00 0.44 5.26
C MET A 37 15.42 -0.47 4.10
N SER A 38 16.71 -0.78 3.97
CA SER A 38 17.19 -1.66 2.91
C SER A 38 16.70 -3.10 3.11
N VAL A 39 16.67 -3.90 2.04
CA VAL A 39 16.29 -5.32 2.11
C VAL A 39 17.23 -6.10 3.04
N VAL A 40 18.50 -5.68 3.14
CA VAL A 40 19.50 -6.31 4.02
C VAL A 40 19.20 -6.00 5.49
N GLU A 41 18.90 -4.75 5.82
CA GLU A 41 18.49 -4.36 7.19
C GLU A 41 17.19 -5.04 7.58
N PHE A 42 16.23 -5.10 6.66
CA PHE A 42 14.97 -5.77 6.90
C PHE A 42 15.16 -7.27 7.16
N ARG A 43 16.02 -7.95 6.38
CA ARG A 43 16.40 -9.34 6.61
C ARG A 43 17.03 -9.53 8.00
N THR A 44 17.91 -8.64 8.41
CA THR A 44 18.53 -8.68 9.75
C THR A 44 17.48 -8.51 10.86
N LEU A 45 16.51 -7.61 10.65
CA LEU A 45 15.39 -7.40 11.56
C LEU A 45 14.56 -8.68 11.73
N VAL A 46 14.13 -9.28 10.62
CA VAL A 46 13.35 -10.53 10.62
C VAL A 46 14.11 -11.65 11.33
N ARG A 47 15.40 -11.82 11.04
CA ARG A 47 16.24 -12.82 11.69
C ARG A 47 16.38 -12.57 13.19
N LYS A 48 16.50 -11.31 13.63
CA LYS A 48 16.61 -10.95 15.04
C LYS A 48 15.34 -11.28 15.82
N TYR A 49 14.16 -11.04 15.23
CA TYR A 49 12.89 -11.28 15.92
C TYR A 49 12.47 -12.74 15.92
N TYR A 50 12.58 -13.43 14.78
CA TYR A 50 12.05 -14.79 14.63
C TYR A 50 13.09 -15.89 14.70
N SER A 51 14.39 -15.55 14.73
CA SER A 51 15.49 -16.52 14.63
C SER A 51 15.42 -17.40 13.37
N ILE A 52 14.71 -16.95 12.33
CA ILE A 52 14.54 -17.66 11.05
C ILE A 52 15.46 -17.04 9.99
N ASP A 53 16.06 -17.90 9.18
CA ASP A 53 16.77 -17.47 7.98
C ASP A 53 15.82 -17.30 6.80
N VAL A 54 15.59 -16.04 6.43
CA VAL A 54 14.80 -15.67 5.24
C VAL A 54 15.72 -15.29 4.08
N THR A 55 15.31 -15.58 2.85
CA THR A 55 16.04 -15.21 1.64
C THR A 55 15.84 -13.72 1.32
N ARG A 56 16.74 -13.16 0.49
CA ARG A 56 16.63 -11.77 0.03
C ARG A 56 15.34 -11.54 -0.78
N ASP A 57 14.93 -12.51 -1.60
CA ASP A 57 13.75 -12.40 -2.45
C ASP A 57 12.45 -12.42 -1.63
N GLN A 58 12.39 -13.24 -0.58
CA GLN A 58 11.28 -13.21 0.38
C GLN A 58 11.17 -11.84 1.04
N CYS A 59 12.28 -11.28 1.52
CA CYS A 59 12.30 -9.94 2.12
C CYS A 59 11.92 -8.82 1.13
N TYR A 60 12.29 -8.97 -0.15
CA TYR A 60 11.90 -8.02 -1.18
C TYR A 60 10.39 -8.06 -1.45
N LYS A 61 9.82 -9.26 -1.61
CA LYS A 61 8.37 -9.46 -1.81
C LYS A 61 7.56 -8.92 -0.63
N ALA A 62 7.99 -9.27 0.58
CA ALA A 62 7.47 -8.76 1.83
C ALA A 62 7.41 -7.24 1.90
N LYS A 63 8.56 -6.60 1.63
CA LYS A 63 8.66 -5.15 1.67
C LYS A 63 7.74 -4.50 0.64
N ASN A 64 7.60 -5.09 -0.55
CA ASN A 64 6.69 -4.58 -1.58
C ASN A 64 5.22 -4.71 -1.16
N LEU A 65 4.82 -5.84 -0.58
CA LEU A 65 3.45 -6.05 -0.08
C LEU A 65 3.12 -5.12 1.09
N ALA A 66 4.04 -4.96 2.05
CA ALA A 66 3.91 -3.99 3.12
C ALA A 66 3.78 -2.57 2.57
N LYS A 67 4.61 -2.20 1.59
CA LYS A 67 4.54 -0.89 0.93
C LYS A 67 3.18 -0.66 0.27
N GLU A 68 2.64 -1.66 -0.43
CA GLU A 68 1.31 -1.62 -1.03
C GLU A 68 0.21 -1.42 0.02
N ARG A 69 0.27 -2.12 1.15
CA ARG A 69 -0.70 -1.93 2.25
C ARG A 69 -0.60 -0.55 2.91
N ILE A 70 0.62 -0.04 3.10
CA ILE A 70 0.86 1.25 3.76
C ILE A 70 0.49 2.42 2.85
N GLN A 71 0.87 2.37 1.57
CA GLN A 71 0.78 3.50 0.64
C GLN A 71 -0.39 3.37 -0.35
N GLY A 72 -1.11 2.26 -0.31
CA GLY A 72 -2.08 1.89 -1.32
C GLY A 72 -1.45 1.24 -2.56
N SER A 73 -2.29 0.60 -3.35
CA SER A 73 -1.89 0.00 -4.62
C SER A 73 -1.43 1.06 -5.63
N ILE A 74 -0.69 0.62 -6.65
CA ILE A 74 -0.31 1.52 -7.76
C ILE A 74 -1.56 2.15 -8.39
N GLU A 75 -2.63 1.38 -8.53
CA GLU A 75 -3.92 1.85 -9.06
C GLU A 75 -4.54 2.93 -8.17
N GLU A 76 -4.57 2.72 -6.84
CA GLU A 76 -5.07 3.71 -5.88
C GLU A 76 -4.21 4.97 -5.82
N GLN A 77 -2.91 4.87 -6.09
CA GLN A 77 -2.05 6.04 -6.21
C GLN A 77 -2.32 6.81 -7.51
N TYR A 78 -2.54 6.11 -8.63
CA TYR A 78 -2.89 6.74 -9.90
C TYR A 78 -4.30 7.34 -9.89
N SER A 79 -5.25 6.78 -9.14
CA SER A 79 -6.60 7.36 -9.03
C SER A 79 -6.58 8.75 -8.41
N LYS A 80 -5.61 9.04 -7.53
CA LYS A 80 -5.40 10.34 -6.87
C LYS A 80 -4.61 11.34 -7.70
N LEU A 81 -4.15 10.97 -8.90
CA LEU A 81 -3.30 11.82 -9.74
C LEU A 81 -3.95 13.17 -10.06
N TRP A 82 -5.25 13.17 -10.32
CA TRP A 82 -6.01 14.37 -10.64
C TRP A 82 -6.11 15.31 -9.44
N ASP A 83 -6.43 14.77 -8.26
CA ASP A 83 -6.49 15.53 -7.00
C ASP A 83 -5.14 16.19 -6.70
N TYR A 84 -4.02 15.47 -6.91
CA TYR A 84 -2.69 16.05 -6.75
C TYR A 84 -2.37 17.15 -7.76
N CYS A 85 -2.80 16.99 -9.03
CA CYS A 85 -2.61 18.03 -10.04
C CYS A 85 -3.37 19.29 -9.68
N ASP A 86 -4.58 19.17 -9.15
CA ASP A 86 -5.41 20.30 -8.77
C ASP A 86 -4.91 20.98 -7.50
N GLU A 87 -4.51 20.21 -6.49
CA GLU A 87 -3.89 20.75 -5.28
C GLU A 87 -2.58 21.48 -5.59
N LEU A 88 -1.76 20.95 -6.51
CA LEU A 88 -0.51 21.58 -6.90
C LEU A 88 -0.74 22.95 -7.56
N LYS A 89 -1.73 23.06 -8.46
CA LYS A 89 -2.14 24.33 -9.08
C LYS A 89 -2.70 25.31 -8.05
N ARG A 90 -3.47 24.80 -7.07
CA ARG A 90 -4.10 25.61 -6.02
C ARG A 90 -3.06 26.26 -5.11
N GLN A 91 -2.04 25.49 -4.71
CA GLN A 91 -0.98 25.96 -3.80
C GLN A 91 0.06 26.85 -4.49
N ASN A 92 0.25 26.68 -5.80
CA ASN A 92 1.23 27.43 -6.57
C ASN A 92 0.55 28.13 -7.76
N PRO A 93 -0.26 29.19 -7.51
CA PRO A 93 -0.90 29.95 -8.58
C PRO A 93 0.11 30.38 -9.65
N GLY A 94 -0.21 30.12 -10.92
CA GLY A 94 0.70 30.38 -12.06
C GLY A 94 1.55 29.18 -12.48
N SER A 95 1.65 28.13 -11.66
CA SER A 95 2.23 26.85 -12.08
C SER A 95 1.37 26.19 -13.16
N THR A 96 2.01 25.45 -14.05
CA THR A 96 1.34 24.69 -15.12
C THR A 96 1.49 23.21 -14.86
N VAL A 97 0.37 22.48 -14.90
CA VAL A 97 0.34 21.02 -14.77
C VAL A 97 -0.49 20.45 -15.92
N LEU A 98 0.13 19.60 -16.74
CA LEU A 98 -0.49 18.96 -17.89
C LEU A 98 -0.37 17.43 -17.79
N VAL A 99 -1.50 16.75 -17.76
CA VAL A 99 -1.57 15.29 -17.83
C VAL A 99 -1.87 14.88 -19.27
N LYS A 100 -1.01 14.06 -19.85
CA LYS A 100 -1.23 13.43 -21.16
C LYS A 100 -1.73 12.00 -20.95
N THR A 101 -2.89 11.72 -21.52
CA THR A 101 -3.49 10.39 -21.57
C THR A 101 -3.75 9.99 -23.02
N SER A 102 -3.78 8.68 -23.29
CA SER A 102 -4.29 8.13 -24.54
C SER A 102 -5.39 7.10 -24.28
N LEU A 103 -6.26 6.91 -25.25
CA LEU A 103 -7.27 5.86 -25.20
C LEU A 103 -6.68 4.54 -25.72
N ARG A 104 -6.84 3.47 -24.94
CA ARG A 104 -6.61 2.09 -25.38
C ARG A 104 -7.91 1.32 -25.23
N GLY A 105 -8.70 1.26 -26.30
CA GLY A 105 -10.10 0.85 -26.23
C GLY A 105 -10.89 1.88 -25.42
N ASP A 106 -11.65 1.41 -24.43
CA ASP A 106 -12.45 2.28 -23.54
C ASP A 106 -11.66 2.77 -22.31
N ASN A 107 -10.40 2.35 -22.16
CA ASN A 107 -9.57 2.72 -21.02
C ASN A 107 -8.70 3.94 -21.32
N LEU A 108 -8.77 4.95 -20.44
CA LEU A 108 -7.81 6.05 -20.41
C LEU A 108 -6.49 5.57 -19.78
N VAL A 109 -5.42 5.62 -20.55
CA VAL A 109 -4.08 5.22 -20.13
C VAL A 109 -3.22 6.46 -19.93
N PHE A 110 -2.63 6.58 -18.74
CA PHE A 110 -1.64 7.62 -18.45
C PHE A 110 -0.41 7.44 -19.34
N GLU A 111 0.04 8.53 -19.96
CA GLU A 111 1.30 8.55 -20.70
C GLU A 111 2.36 9.37 -19.98
N ARG A 112 2.05 10.64 -19.67
CA ARG A 112 3.03 11.61 -19.18
C ARG A 112 2.36 12.67 -18.30
N LEU A 113 3.10 13.16 -17.32
CA LEU A 113 2.77 14.34 -16.52
C LEU A 113 3.87 15.37 -16.74
N TYR A 114 3.49 16.56 -17.18
CA TYR A 114 4.38 17.71 -17.31
C TYR A 114 4.04 18.71 -16.21
N ILE A 115 5.06 19.10 -15.44
CA ILE A 115 4.91 20.05 -14.34
C ILE A 115 5.91 21.18 -14.55
N TYR A 116 5.40 22.41 -14.57
CA TYR A 116 6.18 23.62 -14.45
C TYR A 116 5.73 24.33 -13.16
N VAL A 117 6.57 24.28 -12.14
CA VAL A 117 6.28 24.89 -10.83
C VAL A 117 6.89 26.28 -10.80
N LEU A 118 6.04 27.28 -10.54
CA LEU A 118 6.48 28.59 -10.09
C LEU A 118 6.47 28.57 -8.56
N LEU A 119 7.64 28.67 -7.97
CA LEU A 119 7.77 28.81 -6.53
C LEU A 119 7.42 30.26 -6.17
N ASN A 120 6.50 30.43 -5.22
CA ASN A 120 6.21 31.71 -4.60
C ASN A 120 7.34 32.15 -3.67
#